data_AF-A0A8T3SIW2-F1
#
_entry.id   AF-A0A8T3SIW2-F1
#
_cell.length_a   1.000
_cell.length_b   1.000
_cell.length_c   1.000
_cell.angle_alpha   90.00
_cell.angle_beta   90.00
_cell.angle_gamma   90.00
#
_symmetry.space_group_name_H-M   'P 1'
#
loop_
_entity.id
_entity.type
_entity.pdbx_description
1 polymer ?
#
loop_
_entity_poly.entity_id
_entity_poly.type
_entity_poly.pdbx_seq_one_letter_code
_entity_poly.pdbx_strand_id
1 'polypeptide(L)'
;MAKITFSTLRWYRFSYANALSFLIHYSGLMISLQSPQVLPISLAAGTACALTMMRGLRILPGIMLGTFCAFNFSTLPHAPSLLATAYYCLLPLSVLSLSYQFFNPILLFNNTQQFLKWLSAVALIIAALSGLYIILQHPHALFPFRLWVLTGLGSLSGLLVFSLGITIWDAYFPMSSELTRQDYHMLGSAACLCAFLTILLLMIESSTTLLILSLSLTMIILTLTYSYSFLGLAIGTMTPALTINFMDYLESNFFLHAMPKQLIMLQLGMISLVVIATSFALYQHQKLAYQTN
;
A
#
# COMPACT_ATOMS: atom_id res chain seq x y z
N MET A 1 4.25 39.61 -13.88
CA MET A 1 3.96 38.38 -13.11
C MET A 1 2.86 38.66 -12.11
N ALA A 2 1.70 38.02 -12.20
CA ALA A 2 0.64 38.17 -11.21
C ALA A 2 1.11 37.61 -9.85
N LYS A 3 0.95 38.40 -8.76
CA LYS A 3 1.25 37.94 -7.40
C LYS A 3 0.22 36.88 -7.01
N ILE A 4 0.65 35.62 -6.96
CA ILE A 4 -0.17 34.53 -6.41
C ILE A 4 -0.35 34.81 -4.91
N THR A 5 -1.58 35.01 -4.48
CA THR A 5 -1.87 35.20 -3.05
C THR A 5 -1.84 33.87 -2.32
N PHE A 6 -1.56 33.90 -1.01
CA PHE A 6 -1.50 32.69 -0.18
C PHE A 6 -2.80 31.87 -0.21
N SER A 7 -3.97 32.54 -0.28
CA SER A 7 -5.26 31.89 -0.39
C SER A 7 -5.41 31.12 -1.71
N THR A 8 -4.97 31.70 -2.82
CA THR A 8 -4.97 31.05 -4.13
C THR A 8 -4.09 29.80 -4.11
N LEU A 9 -2.89 29.90 -3.51
CA LEU A 9 -1.95 28.78 -3.40
C LEU A 9 -2.52 27.63 -2.54
N ARG A 10 -3.27 27.96 -1.47
CA ARG A 10 -3.94 26.96 -0.62
C ARG A 10 -5.01 26.19 -1.38
N TRP A 11 -5.81 26.87 -2.20
CA TRP A 11 -6.81 26.24 -3.06
C TRP A 11 -6.17 25.34 -4.11
N TYR A 12 -5.11 25.81 -4.79
CA TYR A 12 -4.40 24.97 -5.76
C TYR A 12 -3.86 23.68 -5.13
N ARG A 13 -3.23 23.77 -3.95
CA ARG A 13 -2.72 22.58 -3.24
C ARG A 13 -3.85 21.63 -2.84
N PHE A 14 -4.98 22.17 -2.37
CA PHE A 14 -6.14 21.37 -2.03
C PHE A 14 -6.73 20.65 -3.26
N SER A 15 -6.97 21.38 -4.34
CA SER A 15 -7.54 20.84 -5.58
C SER A 15 -6.62 19.80 -6.21
N TYR A 16 -5.31 20.06 -6.28
CA TYR A 16 -4.35 19.12 -6.87
C TYR A 16 -4.24 17.83 -6.05
N ALA A 17 -4.16 17.95 -4.71
CA ALA A 17 -4.10 16.79 -3.84
C ALA A 17 -5.36 15.92 -3.96
N ASN A 18 -6.55 16.54 -4.02
CA ASN A 18 -7.80 15.81 -4.18
C ASN A 18 -7.97 15.21 -5.58
N ALA A 19 -7.56 15.92 -6.63
CA ALA A 19 -7.59 15.39 -8.00
C ALA A 19 -6.65 14.19 -8.16
N LEU A 20 -5.45 14.25 -7.57
CA LEU A 20 -4.51 13.13 -7.56
C LEU A 20 -5.07 11.95 -6.76
N SER A 21 -5.59 12.18 -5.56
CA SER A 21 -6.20 11.11 -4.76
C SER A 21 -7.42 10.50 -5.45
N PHE A 22 -8.21 11.32 -6.15
CA PHE A 22 -9.32 10.87 -6.99
C PHE A 22 -8.82 9.94 -8.09
N LEU A 23 -7.83 10.36 -8.88
CA LEU A 23 -7.29 9.56 -9.98
C LEU A 23 -6.71 8.24 -9.48
N ILE A 24 -5.90 8.26 -8.42
CA ILE A 24 -5.29 7.06 -7.84
C ILE A 24 -6.37 6.11 -7.33
N HIS A 25 -7.35 6.62 -6.58
CA HIS A 25 -8.37 5.78 -5.97
C HIS A 25 -9.38 5.26 -7.01
N TYR A 26 -9.82 6.10 -7.94
CA TYR A 26 -10.71 5.72 -9.04
C TYR A 26 -10.05 4.68 -9.95
N SER A 27 -8.80 4.88 -10.38
CA SER A 27 -8.10 3.89 -11.21
C SER A 27 -7.89 2.57 -10.46
N GLY A 28 -7.46 2.63 -9.19
CA GLY A 28 -7.34 1.43 -8.36
C GLY A 28 -8.66 0.68 -8.20
N LEU A 29 -9.77 1.39 -7.97
CA LEU A 29 -11.09 0.78 -7.87
C LEU A 29 -11.60 0.25 -9.20
N MET A 30 -11.45 0.98 -10.31
CA MET A 30 -11.90 0.49 -11.62
C MET A 30 -11.14 -0.76 -12.07
N ILE A 31 -9.83 -0.83 -11.80
CA ILE A 31 -9.03 -2.05 -11.93
C ILE A 31 -9.64 -3.16 -11.08
N SER A 32 -10.07 -2.82 -9.86
CA SER A 32 -10.63 -3.79 -8.93
C SER A 32 -11.98 -4.35 -9.34
N LEU A 33 -12.84 -3.49 -9.89
CA LEU A 33 -14.22 -3.81 -10.27
C LEU A 33 -14.30 -4.57 -11.60
N GLN A 34 -13.26 -4.48 -12.43
CA GLN A 34 -13.15 -5.25 -13.66
C GLN A 34 -12.72 -6.70 -13.38
N SER A 35 -11.90 -6.92 -12.35
CA SER A 35 -11.44 -8.27 -12.00
C SER A 35 -12.53 -9.12 -11.30
N PRO A 36 -12.64 -10.42 -11.58
CA PRO A 36 -13.57 -11.33 -10.90
C PRO A 36 -13.13 -11.70 -9.47
N GLN A 37 -11.93 -11.30 -9.05
CA GLN A 37 -11.36 -11.65 -7.75
C GLN A 37 -11.38 -10.46 -6.79
N VAL A 38 -11.62 -10.70 -5.50
CA VAL A 38 -11.71 -9.66 -4.44
C VAL A 38 -10.33 -9.08 -4.07
N LEU A 39 -9.27 -9.44 -4.78
CA LEU A 39 -7.88 -9.08 -4.44
C LEU A 39 -7.47 -7.62 -4.71
N PRO A 40 -7.75 -7.04 -5.88
CA PRO A 40 -7.34 -5.67 -6.19
C PRO A 40 -8.11 -4.64 -5.35
N ILE A 41 -9.29 -5.05 -4.85
CA ILE A 41 -10.10 -4.30 -3.89
C ILE A 41 -9.28 -3.88 -2.66
N SER A 42 -8.38 -4.75 -2.21
CA SER A 42 -7.59 -4.56 -1.01
C SER A 42 -6.51 -3.47 -1.15
N LEU A 43 -5.99 -3.26 -2.37
CA LEU A 43 -4.98 -2.24 -2.63
C LEU A 43 -5.57 -0.84 -2.68
N ALA A 44 -6.74 -0.67 -3.32
CA ALA A 44 -7.42 0.63 -3.37
C ALA A 44 -7.80 1.11 -1.95
N ALA A 45 -8.13 0.19 -1.05
CA ALA A 45 -8.36 0.48 0.36
C ALA A 45 -7.06 0.87 1.06
N GLY A 46 -5.97 0.12 0.82
CA GLY A 46 -4.65 0.41 1.38
C GLY A 46 -4.07 1.76 0.94
N THR A 47 -4.19 2.12 -0.34
CA THR A 47 -3.77 3.43 -0.88
C THR A 47 -4.56 4.57 -0.26
N ALA A 48 -5.87 4.42 -0.14
CA ALA A 48 -6.72 5.41 0.52
C ALA A 48 -6.36 5.58 2.00
N CYS A 49 -6.10 4.49 2.72
CA CYS A 49 -5.65 4.55 4.12
C CYS A 49 -4.28 5.25 4.25
N ALA A 50 -3.32 4.93 3.39
CA ALA A 50 -2.00 5.56 3.42
C ALA A 50 -2.06 7.05 3.12
N LEU A 51 -2.80 7.43 2.07
CA LEU A 51 -2.97 8.83 1.70
C LEU A 51 -3.66 9.62 2.83
N THR A 52 -4.70 9.04 3.46
CA THR A 52 -5.45 9.73 4.54
C THR A 52 -4.60 9.90 5.78
N MET A 53 -3.81 8.91 6.17
CA MET A 53 -2.86 9.05 7.28
C MET A 53 -1.88 10.21 7.09
N MET A 54 -1.45 10.46 5.86
CA MET A 54 -0.41 11.45 5.59
C MET A 54 -0.91 12.86 5.34
N ARG A 55 -2.01 13.00 4.59
CA ARG A 55 -2.57 14.31 4.24
C ARG A 55 -3.79 14.67 5.09
N GLY A 56 -4.18 13.77 5.99
CA GLY A 56 -5.34 13.92 6.87
C GLY A 56 -6.66 13.92 6.12
N LEU A 57 -7.66 14.56 6.73
CA LEU A 57 -8.99 14.72 6.15
C LEU A 57 -9.02 15.58 4.87
N ARG A 58 -7.91 16.24 4.51
CA ARG A 58 -7.86 17.17 3.37
C ARG A 58 -8.04 16.50 2.01
N ILE A 59 -7.71 15.22 1.90
CA ILE A 59 -7.80 14.43 0.66
C ILE A 59 -9.01 13.49 0.62
N LEU A 60 -9.77 13.44 1.72
CA LEU A 60 -10.95 12.59 1.83
C LEU A 60 -11.97 12.87 0.72
N PRO A 61 -12.24 14.14 0.32
CA PRO A 61 -13.17 14.42 -0.78
C PRO A 61 -12.76 13.74 -2.09
N GLY A 62 -11.48 13.75 -2.44
CA GLY A 62 -10.97 13.09 -3.64
C GLY A 62 -11.12 11.57 -3.59
N ILE A 63 -10.86 10.95 -2.43
CA ILE A 63 -11.11 9.51 -2.22
C ILE A 63 -12.60 9.21 -2.39
N MET A 64 -13.48 9.93 -1.67
CA MET A 64 -14.92 9.72 -1.74
C MET A 64 -15.47 9.89 -3.16
N LEU A 65 -15.01 10.92 -3.89
CA LEU A 65 -15.36 11.11 -5.30
C LEU A 65 -14.88 9.95 -6.17
N GLY A 66 -13.66 9.44 -5.91
CA GLY A 66 -13.11 8.31 -6.64
C GLY A 66 -13.93 7.05 -6.43
N THR A 67 -14.32 6.79 -5.17
CA THR A 67 -15.19 5.68 -4.79
C THR A 67 -16.56 5.82 -5.45
N PHE A 68 -17.17 7.01 -5.33
CA PHE A 68 -18.47 7.30 -5.92
C PHE A 68 -18.48 7.09 -7.44
N CYS A 69 -17.48 7.64 -8.16
CA CYS A 69 -17.39 7.47 -9.60
C CYS A 69 -17.15 6.02 -9.98
N ALA A 70 -16.24 5.31 -9.29
CA ALA A 70 -15.93 3.92 -9.63
C ALA A 70 -17.16 3.02 -9.51
N PHE A 71 -17.93 3.15 -8.42
CA PHE A 71 -19.11 2.32 -8.23
C PHE A 71 -20.32 2.73 -9.07
N ASN A 72 -20.55 4.02 -9.32
CA ASN A 72 -21.65 4.46 -10.19
C ASN A 72 -21.41 4.16 -11.67
N PHE A 73 -20.14 4.18 -12.12
CA PHE A 73 -19.81 3.82 -13.50
C PHE A 73 -19.57 2.32 -13.68
N SER A 74 -19.49 1.54 -12.59
CA SER A 74 -19.44 0.08 -12.67
C SER A 74 -20.81 -0.51 -13.01
N THR A 75 -20.82 -1.59 -13.78
CA THR A 75 -22.03 -2.36 -14.13
C THR A 75 -22.50 -3.27 -12.98
N LEU A 76 -21.96 -3.10 -11.77
CA LEU A 76 -22.23 -3.96 -10.62
C LEU A 76 -23.61 -3.69 -10.01
N PRO A 77 -24.20 -4.68 -9.31
CA PRO A 77 -25.47 -4.48 -8.62
C PRO A 77 -25.36 -3.40 -7.52
N HIS A 78 -26.44 -2.64 -7.29
CA HIS A 78 -26.44 -1.50 -6.37
C HIS A 78 -26.15 -1.87 -4.89
N ALA A 79 -26.62 -3.02 -4.41
CA ALA A 79 -26.41 -3.43 -3.02
C ALA A 79 -24.93 -3.76 -2.67
N PRO A 80 -24.21 -4.62 -3.42
CA PRO A 80 -22.80 -4.89 -3.15
C PRO A 80 -21.90 -3.68 -3.40
N SER A 81 -22.23 -2.83 -4.38
CA SER A 81 -21.47 -1.60 -4.64
C SER A 81 -21.59 -0.59 -3.49
N LEU A 82 -22.76 -0.46 -2.86
CA LEU A 82 -22.95 0.39 -1.68
C LEU A 82 -22.19 -0.15 -0.46
N LEU A 83 -22.22 -1.46 -0.21
CA LEU A 83 -21.44 -2.10 0.86
C LEU A 83 -19.93 -1.91 0.65
N ALA A 84 -19.45 -2.08 -0.58
CA ALA A 84 -18.05 -1.85 -0.91
C ALA A 84 -17.69 -0.38 -0.70
N THR A 85 -18.49 0.56 -1.21
CA THR A 85 -18.32 2.01 -1.00
C THR A 85 -18.20 2.34 0.49
N ALA A 86 -19.08 1.77 1.32
CA ALA A 86 -19.05 1.96 2.77
C ALA A 86 -17.75 1.44 3.38
N TYR A 87 -17.31 0.23 3.01
CA TYR A 87 -16.03 -0.32 3.45
C TYR A 87 -14.85 0.59 3.07
N TYR A 88 -14.80 1.05 1.83
CA TYR A 88 -13.73 1.91 1.31
C TYR A 88 -13.68 3.31 1.92
N CYS A 89 -14.80 3.83 2.39
CA CYS A 89 -14.84 5.10 3.10
C CYS A 89 -14.55 4.93 4.60
N LEU A 90 -15.11 3.88 5.22
CA LEU A 90 -14.98 3.67 6.67
C LEU A 90 -13.59 3.18 7.07
N LEU A 91 -12.93 2.37 6.25
CA LEU A 91 -11.61 1.84 6.57
C LEU A 91 -10.55 2.96 6.72
N PRO A 92 -10.36 3.87 5.74
CA PRO A 92 -9.41 4.97 5.88
C PRO A 92 -9.77 5.92 7.01
N LEU A 93 -11.07 6.20 7.22
CA LEU A 93 -11.53 7.05 8.33
C LEU A 93 -11.22 6.45 9.70
N SER A 94 -11.42 5.15 9.86
CA SER A 94 -11.16 4.44 11.12
C SER A 94 -9.66 4.41 11.43
N VAL A 95 -8.83 4.12 10.42
CA VAL A 95 -7.37 4.16 10.54
C VAL A 95 -6.90 5.58 10.88
N LEU A 96 -7.43 6.59 10.20
CA LEU A 96 -7.09 7.99 10.44
C LEU A 96 -7.47 8.46 11.85
N SER A 97 -8.66 8.09 12.33
CA SER A 97 -9.11 8.40 13.68
C SER A 97 -8.17 7.78 14.73
N LEU A 98 -7.75 6.53 14.52
CA LEU A 98 -6.81 5.86 15.41
C LEU A 98 -5.44 6.53 15.36
N SER A 99 -4.95 6.90 14.17
CA SER A 99 -3.71 7.64 14.02
C SER A 99 -3.76 8.96 14.78
N TYR A 100 -4.78 9.80 14.60
CA TYR A 100 -4.87 11.08 15.31
C TYR A 100 -4.97 10.96 16.83
N GLN A 101 -5.62 9.92 17.35
CA GLN A 101 -5.81 9.74 18.79
C GLN A 101 -4.57 9.22 19.51
N PHE A 102 -3.77 8.38 18.84
CA PHE A 102 -2.72 7.63 19.52
C PHE A 102 -1.32 7.91 19.01
N PHE A 103 -1.16 8.47 17.80
CA PHE A 103 0.15 8.54 17.14
C PHE A 103 0.33 9.75 16.22
N ASN A 104 1.36 10.56 16.45
CA ASN A 104 1.79 11.53 15.44
C ASN A 104 2.37 10.75 14.24
N PRO A 105 1.82 10.87 13.01
CA PRO A 105 2.22 10.06 11.86
C PRO A 105 3.71 10.18 11.51
N ILE A 106 4.35 11.30 11.87
CA ILE A 106 5.79 11.53 11.66
C ILE A 106 6.65 10.77 12.69
N LEU A 107 6.14 10.58 13.92
CA LEU A 107 6.87 9.90 15.00
C LEU A 107 6.69 8.37 14.98
N LEU A 108 5.68 7.89 14.25
CA LEU A 108 5.33 6.47 14.16
C LEU A 108 6.51 5.61 13.70
N PHE A 109 7.24 6.09 12.70
CA PHE A 109 8.35 5.36 12.12
C PHE A 109 9.65 5.53 12.91
N ASN A 110 9.70 6.43 13.90
CA ASN A 110 10.93 6.69 14.65
C ASN A 110 11.10 5.74 15.85
N ASN A 111 10.03 5.08 16.30
CA ASN A 111 10.06 4.14 17.40
C ASN A 111 9.36 2.82 17.02
N THR A 112 10.15 1.76 16.87
CA THR A 112 9.67 0.43 16.47
C THR A 112 8.57 -0.11 17.39
N GLN A 113 8.60 0.19 18.69
CA GLN A 113 7.56 -0.26 19.61
C GLN A 113 6.23 0.47 19.37
N GLN A 114 6.27 1.77 19.07
CA GLN A 114 5.07 2.54 18.73
C GLN A 114 4.52 2.10 17.36
N PHE A 115 5.41 1.87 16.39
CA PHE A 115 5.06 1.30 15.10
C PHE A 115 4.35 -0.05 15.24
N LEU A 116 4.88 -0.98 16.03
CA LEU A 116 4.28 -2.30 16.25
C LEU A 116 2.91 -2.21 16.95
N LYS A 117 2.76 -1.32 17.95
CA LYS A 117 1.47 -1.08 18.63
C LYS A 117 0.43 -0.50 17.68
N TRP A 118 0.83 0.45 16.84
CA TRP A 118 -0.05 1.01 15.81
C TRP A 118 -0.40 -0.04 14.76
N LEU A 119 0.58 -0.81 14.30
CA LEU A 119 0.39 -1.87 13.32
C LEU A 119 -0.61 -2.93 13.81
N SER A 120 -0.50 -3.36 15.07
CA SER A 120 -1.44 -4.33 15.64
C SER A 120 -2.85 -3.76 15.78
N ALA A 121 -2.98 -2.49 16.17
CA ALA A 121 -4.28 -1.83 16.27
C ALA A 121 -4.94 -1.64 14.90
N VAL A 122 -4.17 -1.23 13.89
CA VAL A 122 -4.64 -1.10 12.50
C VAL A 122 -5.00 -2.46 11.91
N ALA A 123 -4.20 -3.49 12.15
CA ALA A 123 -4.51 -4.86 11.72
C ALA A 123 -5.84 -5.35 12.31
N LEU A 124 -6.13 -5.04 13.58
CA LEU A 124 -7.38 -5.40 14.23
C LEU A 124 -8.59 -4.66 13.62
N ILE A 125 -8.47 -3.36 13.35
CA ILE A 125 -9.51 -2.59 12.65
C ILE A 125 -9.78 -3.16 11.26
N ILE A 126 -8.71 -3.41 10.50
CA ILE A 126 -8.84 -3.97 9.15
C ILE A 126 -9.51 -5.33 9.20
N ALA A 127 -9.10 -6.21 10.11
CA ALA A 127 -9.70 -7.53 10.29
C ALA A 127 -11.18 -7.44 10.68
N ALA A 128 -11.56 -6.51 11.57
CA ALA A 128 -12.93 -6.32 11.99
C ALA A 128 -13.82 -5.78 10.84
N LEU A 129 -13.37 -4.74 10.15
CA LEU A 129 -14.12 -4.13 9.04
C LEU A 129 -14.20 -5.04 7.82
N SER A 130 -13.13 -5.77 7.49
CA SER A 130 -13.17 -6.76 6.42
C SER A 130 -14.09 -7.93 6.78
N GLY A 131 -14.11 -8.35 8.05
CA GLY A 131 -15.01 -9.39 8.55
C GLY A 131 -16.47 -8.97 8.42
N LEU A 132 -16.79 -7.76 8.86
CA LEU A 132 -18.13 -7.20 8.74
C LEU A 132 -18.56 -7.05 7.28
N TYR A 133 -17.68 -6.55 6.42
CA TYR A 133 -17.93 -6.45 4.98
C TYR A 133 -18.29 -7.81 4.36
N ILE A 134 -17.51 -8.84 4.67
CA ILE A 134 -17.72 -10.20 4.16
C ILE A 134 -19.03 -10.83 4.67
N ILE A 135 -19.37 -10.64 5.95
CA ILE A 135 -20.63 -11.13 6.52
C ILE A 135 -21.83 -10.48 5.82
N LEU A 136 -21.77 -9.17 5.57
CA LEU A 136 -22.85 -8.45 4.90
C LEU A 136 -22.95 -8.77 3.41
N GLN A 137 -21.83 -9.06 2.75
CA GLN A 137 -21.82 -9.45 1.34
C GLN A 137 -22.35 -10.88 1.13
N HIS A 138 -22.18 -11.77 2.10
CA HIS A 138 -22.58 -13.18 2.03
C HIS A 138 -23.41 -13.62 3.25
N PRO A 139 -24.63 -13.05 3.45
CA PRO A 139 -25.40 -13.27 4.68
C PRO A 139 -25.91 -14.71 4.86
N HIS A 140 -25.97 -15.49 3.79
CA HIS A 140 -26.50 -16.86 3.80
C HIS A 140 -25.43 -17.95 3.64
N ALA A 141 -24.16 -17.58 3.47
CA ALA A 141 -23.07 -18.54 3.34
C ALA A 141 -22.37 -18.78 4.68
N LEU A 142 -21.79 -19.97 4.87
CA LEU A 142 -20.79 -20.18 5.91
C LEU A 142 -19.68 -19.15 5.74
N PHE A 143 -19.25 -18.52 6.85
CA PHE A 143 -18.29 -17.42 6.84
C PHE A 143 -17.10 -17.75 5.92
N PRO A 144 -16.91 -17.03 4.80
CA PRO A 144 -15.90 -17.38 3.83
C PRO A 144 -14.54 -16.89 4.32
N PHE A 145 -13.96 -17.66 5.26
CA PHE A 145 -12.73 -17.36 5.96
C PHE A 145 -11.59 -17.00 5.01
N ARG A 146 -11.49 -17.70 3.89
CA ARG A 146 -10.48 -17.44 2.86
C ARG A 146 -10.59 -16.04 2.26
N LEU A 147 -11.81 -15.59 1.95
CA LEU A 147 -12.06 -14.25 1.41
C LEU A 147 -11.73 -13.20 2.46
N TRP A 148 -12.15 -13.41 3.70
CA TRP A 148 -11.83 -12.52 4.82
C TRP A 148 -10.33 -12.32 5.02
N VAL A 149 -9.55 -13.41 5.05
CA VAL A 149 -8.09 -13.35 5.21
C VAL A 149 -7.44 -12.58 4.05
N LEU A 150 -7.85 -12.85 2.81
CA LEU A 150 -7.31 -12.16 1.63
C LEU A 150 -7.63 -10.67 1.62
N THR A 151 -8.88 -10.30 1.91
CA THR A 151 -9.30 -8.89 1.96
C THR A 151 -8.59 -8.14 3.10
N GLY A 152 -8.47 -8.78 4.27
CA GLY A 152 -7.79 -8.21 5.43
C GLY A 152 -6.29 -8.02 5.22
N LEU A 153 -5.57 -9.09 4.85
CA LEU A 153 -4.12 -9.04 4.63
C LEU A 153 -3.73 -8.14 3.45
N GLY A 154 -4.54 -8.12 2.39
CA GLY A 154 -4.32 -7.22 1.26
C GLY A 154 -4.48 -5.74 1.63
N SER A 155 -5.47 -5.42 2.46
CA SER A 155 -5.69 -4.03 2.91
C SER A 155 -4.56 -3.57 3.84
N LEU A 156 -4.08 -4.48 4.70
CA LEU A 156 -2.94 -4.23 5.59
C LEU A 156 -1.63 -4.05 4.82
N SER A 157 -1.37 -4.91 3.82
CA SER A 157 -0.16 -4.81 3.00
C SER A 157 -0.15 -3.55 2.14
N GLY A 158 -1.28 -3.22 1.50
CA GLY A 158 -1.44 -1.98 0.76
C GLY A 158 -1.21 -0.74 1.62
N LEU A 159 -1.80 -0.71 2.82
CA LEU A 159 -1.60 0.37 3.79
C LEU A 159 -0.11 0.52 4.16
N LEU A 160 0.58 -0.58 4.48
CA LEU A 160 1.99 -0.53 4.85
C LEU A 160 2.90 -0.06 3.71
N VAL A 161 2.72 -0.62 2.51
CA VAL A 161 3.57 -0.28 1.36
C VAL A 161 3.37 1.17 0.94
N PHE A 162 2.13 1.65 0.89
CA PHE A 162 1.88 3.04 0.49
C PHE A 162 2.20 4.03 1.61
N SER A 163 1.96 3.71 2.88
CA SER A 163 2.35 4.61 3.99
C SER A 163 3.87 4.75 4.07
N LEU A 164 4.63 3.68 3.83
CA LEU A 164 6.09 3.76 3.71
C LEU A 164 6.51 4.54 2.47
N GLY A 165 6.01 4.18 1.30
CA GLY A 165 6.40 4.83 0.06
C GLY A 165 6.16 6.34 0.08
N ILE A 166 5.04 6.79 0.65
CA ILE A 166 4.72 8.22 0.72
C ILE A 166 5.49 8.91 1.87
N THR A 167 5.70 8.26 3.03
CA THR A 167 6.54 8.87 4.10
C THR A 167 7.99 9.04 3.65
N ILE A 168 8.51 8.07 2.91
CA ILE A 168 9.85 8.11 2.32
C ILE A 168 9.90 9.17 1.23
N TRP A 169 8.86 9.27 0.40
CA TRP A 169 8.73 10.36 -0.57
C TRP A 169 8.80 11.73 0.12
N ASP A 170 7.97 11.99 1.15
CA ASP A 170 7.95 13.28 1.84
C ASP A 170 9.26 13.55 2.62
N ALA A 171 9.93 12.54 3.17
CA ALA A 171 11.20 12.68 3.90
C ALA A 171 12.41 12.91 2.99
N TYR A 172 12.44 12.28 1.80
CA TYR A 172 13.58 12.32 0.88
C TYR A 172 13.39 13.24 -0.34
N PHE A 173 12.19 13.80 -0.56
CA PHE A 173 11.96 14.83 -1.59
C PHE A 173 12.95 16.01 -1.51
N PRO A 174 13.36 16.50 -0.32
CA PRO A 174 14.34 17.57 -0.21
C PRO A 174 15.79 17.14 -0.55
N MET A 175 16.09 15.84 -0.46
CA MET A 175 17.44 15.27 -0.66
C MET A 175 17.67 14.75 -2.08
N SER A 176 16.72 14.92 -3.01
CA SER A 176 16.86 14.44 -4.40
C SER A 176 18.07 15.03 -5.14
N SER A 177 18.62 16.14 -4.66
CA SER A 177 19.84 16.76 -5.18
C SER A 177 21.13 16.04 -4.80
N GLU A 178 21.11 15.15 -3.79
CA GLU A 178 22.29 14.43 -3.29
C GLU A 178 22.50 13.05 -3.95
N LEU A 179 21.48 12.50 -4.61
CA LEU A 179 21.62 11.27 -5.39
C LEU A 179 22.40 11.55 -6.68
N THR A 180 23.56 10.91 -6.83
CA THR A 180 24.37 11.07 -8.03
C THR A 180 23.70 10.37 -9.22
N ARG A 181 23.99 10.82 -10.45
CA ARG A 181 23.41 10.24 -11.68
C ARG A 181 23.66 8.73 -11.81
N GLN A 182 24.73 8.23 -11.20
CA GLN A 182 25.14 6.83 -11.23
C GLN A 182 24.24 5.95 -10.34
N ASP A 183 23.72 6.51 -9.23
CA ASP A 183 22.84 5.80 -8.29
C ASP A 183 21.44 5.55 -8.89
N TYR A 184 20.95 6.45 -9.75
CA TYR A 184 19.65 6.29 -10.42
C TYR A 184 19.59 5.05 -11.32
N HIS A 185 20.69 4.72 -12.02
CA HIS A 185 20.73 3.54 -12.88
C HIS A 185 20.73 2.24 -12.08
N MET A 186 21.44 2.22 -10.94
CA MET A 186 21.47 1.07 -10.03
C MET A 186 20.12 0.86 -9.33
N LEU A 187 19.48 1.95 -8.90
CA LEU A 187 18.13 1.89 -8.32
C LEU A 187 17.09 1.45 -9.36
N GLY A 188 17.18 1.97 -10.59
CA GLY A 188 16.31 1.57 -11.69
C GLY A 188 16.48 0.10 -12.06
N SER A 189 17.71 -0.40 -12.17
CA SER A 189 17.97 -1.81 -12.48
C SER A 189 17.49 -2.74 -11.36
N ALA A 190 17.67 -2.33 -10.09
CA ALA A 190 17.18 -3.10 -8.96
C ALA A 190 15.63 -3.09 -8.87
N ALA A 191 14.98 -1.98 -9.18
CA ALA A 191 13.52 -1.92 -9.31
C ALA A 191 13.04 -2.88 -10.42
N CYS A 192 13.68 -2.85 -11.59
CA CYS A 192 13.37 -3.80 -12.67
C CYS A 192 13.59 -5.26 -12.25
N LEU A 193 14.64 -5.56 -11.49
CA LEU A 193 14.89 -6.90 -10.95
C LEU A 193 13.81 -7.32 -9.95
N CYS A 194 13.41 -6.43 -9.05
CA CYS A 194 12.29 -6.68 -8.12
C CYS A 194 10.98 -6.95 -8.88
N ALA A 195 10.66 -6.15 -9.90
CA ALA A 195 9.49 -6.37 -10.75
C ALA A 195 9.56 -7.73 -11.45
N PHE A 196 10.69 -8.05 -12.07
CA PHE A 196 10.91 -9.32 -12.77
C PHE A 196 10.76 -10.53 -11.84
N LEU A 197 11.39 -10.51 -10.67
CA LEU A 197 11.26 -11.58 -9.68
C LEU A 197 9.84 -11.72 -9.14
N THR A 198 9.13 -10.61 -9.00
CA THR A 198 7.72 -10.64 -8.59
C THR A 198 6.85 -11.31 -9.64
N ILE A 199 7.05 -10.98 -10.93
CA ILE A 199 6.36 -11.66 -12.05
C ILE A 199 6.69 -13.15 -12.04
N LEU A 200 7.97 -13.50 -11.95
CA LEU A 200 8.42 -14.89 -11.99
C LEU A 200 7.85 -15.71 -10.81
N LEU A 201 7.78 -15.11 -9.62
CA LEU A 201 7.16 -15.71 -8.44
C LEU A 201 5.65 -15.95 -8.63
N LEU A 202 4.94 -15.03 -9.29
CA LEU A 202 3.52 -15.18 -9.61
C LEU A 202 3.24 -16.25 -10.68
N MET A 203 4.22 -16.57 -11.53
CA MET A 203 4.09 -17.61 -12.57
C MET A 203 4.39 -19.04 -12.09
N ILE A 204 4.93 -19.20 -10.88
CA ILE A 204 5.47 -20.47 -10.41
C ILE A 204 4.47 -21.21 -9.53
N GLU A 205 4.18 -22.46 -9.88
CA GLU A 205 3.23 -23.30 -9.13
C GLU A 205 3.90 -24.10 -7.99
N SER A 206 5.18 -24.45 -8.13
CA SER A 206 5.88 -25.26 -7.14
C SER A 206 6.18 -24.46 -5.86
N SER A 207 5.81 -25.04 -4.71
CA SER A 207 5.98 -24.39 -3.40
C SER A 207 7.44 -24.21 -2.98
N THR A 208 8.34 -25.07 -3.43
CA THR A 208 9.77 -24.98 -3.10
C THR A 208 10.44 -23.83 -3.86
N THR A 209 10.16 -23.71 -5.15
CA THR A 209 10.63 -22.60 -5.98
C THR A 209 10.03 -21.27 -5.53
N LEU A 210 8.77 -21.27 -5.11
CA LEU A 210 8.12 -20.08 -4.55
C LEU A 210 8.81 -19.61 -3.26
N LEU A 211 9.15 -20.53 -2.36
CA LEU A 211 9.91 -20.21 -1.16
C LEU A 211 11.28 -19.61 -1.51
N ILE A 212 12.04 -20.24 -2.41
CA ILE A 212 13.37 -19.79 -2.82
C ILE A 212 13.31 -18.38 -3.43
N LEU A 213 12.33 -18.12 -4.30
CA LEU A 213 12.15 -16.81 -4.94
C LEU A 213 11.64 -15.74 -3.96
N SER A 214 10.77 -16.11 -3.03
CA SER A 214 10.35 -15.19 -1.97
C SER A 214 11.55 -14.77 -1.13
N LEU A 215 12.42 -15.73 -0.77
CA LEU A 215 13.66 -15.46 -0.04
C LEU A 215 14.62 -14.60 -0.86
N SER A 216 14.82 -14.89 -2.15
CA SER A 216 15.71 -14.08 -2.99
C SER A 216 15.20 -12.65 -3.16
N LEU A 217 13.89 -12.47 -3.37
CA LEU A 217 13.26 -11.15 -3.39
C LEU A 217 13.47 -10.43 -2.04
N THR A 218 13.30 -11.14 -0.92
CA THR A 218 13.51 -10.53 0.40
C THR A 218 14.96 -10.08 0.60
N MET A 219 15.94 -10.87 0.17
CA MET A 219 17.35 -10.54 0.29
C MET A 219 17.72 -9.33 -0.59
N ILE A 220 17.15 -9.21 -1.78
CA ILE A 220 17.36 -8.05 -2.67
C ILE A 220 16.79 -6.77 -2.04
N ILE A 221 15.62 -6.84 -1.42
CA ILE A 221 15.06 -5.66 -0.77
C ILE A 221 15.87 -5.29 0.49
N LEU A 222 16.39 -6.27 1.22
CA LEU A 222 17.29 -6.03 2.34
C LEU A 222 18.61 -5.40 1.90
N THR A 223 19.22 -5.87 0.81
CA THR A 223 20.45 -5.25 0.29
C THR A 223 20.18 -3.84 -0.22
N LEU A 224 19.05 -3.60 -0.89
CA LEU A 224 18.63 -2.25 -1.27
C LEU A 224 18.43 -1.34 -0.06
N THR A 225 17.76 -1.84 0.97
CA THR A 225 17.55 -1.10 2.23
C THR A 225 18.88 -0.84 2.94
N TYR A 226 19.84 -1.77 2.87
CA TYR A 226 21.17 -1.58 3.44
C TYR A 226 21.97 -0.52 2.67
N SER A 227 21.90 -0.50 1.34
CA SER A 227 22.67 0.42 0.52
C SER A 227 22.07 1.83 0.46
N TYR A 228 20.74 1.93 0.43
CA TYR A 228 20.02 3.19 0.18
C TYR A 228 19.04 3.55 1.30
N SER A 229 19.15 2.93 2.47
CA SER A 229 18.31 3.17 3.65
C SER A 229 16.82 3.12 3.28
N PHE A 230 16.05 4.10 3.75
CA PHE A 230 14.63 4.26 3.48
C PHE A 230 14.29 4.35 1.98
N LEU A 231 15.11 4.97 1.13
CA LEU A 231 14.82 5.01 -0.31
C LEU A 231 14.82 3.61 -0.94
N GLY A 232 15.79 2.78 -0.56
CA GLY A 232 15.87 1.37 -0.99
C GLY A 232 14.69 0.56 -0.49
N LEU A 233 14.22 0.82 0.73
CA LEU A 233 13.02 0.22 1.29
C LEU A 233 11.75 0.59 0.51
N ALA A 234 11.57 1.88 0.18
CA ALA A 234 10.41 2.32 -0.60
C ALA A 234 10.35 1.61 -1.95
N ILE A 235 11.45 1.63 -2.69
CA ILE A 235 11.48 1.06 -4.05
C ILE A 235 11.37 -0.46 -3.99
N GLY A 236 12.06 -1.11 -3.06
CA GLY A 236 11.99 -2.55 -2.89
C GLY A 236 10.62 -3.06 -2.45
N THR A 237 9.80 -2.26 -1.76
CA THR A 237 8.45 -2.67 -1.33
C THR A 237 7.34 -2.20 -2.26
N MET A 238 7.44 -0.99 -2.83
CA MET A 238 6.46 -0.47 -3.78
C MET A 238 6.49 -1.21 -5.11
N THR A 239 7.68 -1.58 -5.60
CA THR A 239 7.79 -2.20 -6.92
C THR A 239 7.10 -3.57 -6.98
N PRO A 240 7.31 -4.50 -6.03
CA PRO A 240 6.54 -5.75 -5.97
C PRO A 240 5.04 -5.50 -5.82
N ALA A 241 4.64 -4.58 -4.94
CA ALA A 241 3.23 -4.25 -4.75
C ALA A 241 2.56 -3.78 -6.04
N LEU A 242 3.15 -2.80 -6.75
CA LEU A 242 2.64 -2.31 -8.02
C LEU A 242 2.61 -3.42 -9.08
N THR A 243 3.63 -4.27 -9.12
CA THR A 243 3.71 -5.39 -10.08
C THR A 243 2.59 -6.40 -9.86
N ILE A 244 2.29 -6.76 -8.60
CA ILE A 244 1.18 -7.65 -8.26
C ILE A 244 -0.15 -7.10 -8.78
N ASN A 245 -0.41 -5.80 -8.57
CA ASN A 245 -1.66 -5.20 -9.03
C ASN A 245 -1.74 -5.08 -10.55
N PHE A 246 -0.63 -4.77 -11.20
CA PHE A 246 -0.57 -4.68 -12.65
C PHE A 246 -0.79 -6.07 -13.30
N MET A 247 -0.26 -7.13 -12.68
CA MET A 247 -0.48 -8.51 -13.14
C MET A 247 -1.93 -8.97 -12.91
N ASP A 248 -2.54 -8.60 -11.79
CA ASP A 248 -3.96 -8.88 -11.49
C ASP A 248 -4.89 -8.19 -12.50
N TYR A 249 -4.58 -6.94 -12.87
CA TYR A 249 -5.32 -6.17 -13.89
C TYR A 249 -5.29 -6.79 -15.28
N LEU A 250 -4.19 -7.44 -15.68
CA LEU A 250 -4.06 -7.98 -17.03
C LEU A 250 -4.98 -9.20 -17.30
N GLU A 251 -5.75 -9.67 -16.30
CA GLU A 251 -6.72 -10.77 -16.35
C GLU A 251 -6.23 -11.99 -17.14
N SER A 252 -4.91 -12.18 -17.25
CA SER A 252 -4.43 -13.15 -18.22
C SER A 252 -4.72 -14.53 -17.63
N ASN A 253 -5.31 -15.40 -18.44
CA ASN A 253 -5.65 -16.77 -18.07
C ASN A 253 -4.47 -17.56 -17.45
N PHE A 254 -3.22 -17.11 -17.67
CA PHE A 254 -2.02 -17.64 -17.03
C PHE A 254 -1.95 -17.43 -15.51
N PHE A 255 -2.61 -16.41 -14.96
CA PHE A 255 -2.51 -16.02 -13.54
C PHE A 255 -3.77 -16.28 -12.72
N LEU A 256 -4.88 -16.69 -13.35
CA LEU A 256 -6.09 -17.16 -12.66
C LEU A 256 -5.83 -18.37 -11.74
N HIS A 257 -4.66 -19.01 -11.87
CA HIS A 257 -4.20 -20.12 -11.04
C HIS A 257 -3.20 -19.73 -9.96
N ALA A 258 -2.86 -18.44 -9.79
CA ALA A 258 -2.10 -18.00 -8.63
C ALA A 258 -2.88 -18.41 -7.37
N MET A 259 -2.45 -19.51 -6.75
CA MET A 259 -3.22 -20.14 -5.70
C MET A 259 -3.30 -19.14 -4.54
N PRO A 260 -4.44 -19.04 -3.84
CA PRO A 260 -4.61 -18.15 -2.68
C PRO A 260 -3.48 -18.30 -1.65
N LYS A 261 -2.88 -19.49 -1.58
CA LYS A 261 -1.71 -19.80 -0.75
C LYS A 261 -0.48 -18.95 -1.13
N GLN A 262 -0.23 -18.73 -2.42
CA GLN A 262 0.88 -17.95 -2.94
C GLN A 262 0.69 -16.47 -2.59
N LEU A 263 -0.52 -15.95 -2.75
CA LEU A 263 -0.87 -14.59 -2.40
C LEU A 263 -0.80 -14.32 -0.89
N ILE A 264 -1.27 -15.26 -0.06
CA ILE A 264 -1.14 -15.17 1.40
C ILE A 264 0.34 -15.17 1.80
N MET A 265 1.15 -16.09 1.24
CA MET A 265 2.59 -16.14 1.54
C MET A 265 3.31 -14.87 1.13
N LEU A 266 2.97 -14.31 -0.03
CA LEU A 266 3.51 -13.06 -0.52
C LEU A 266 3.11 -11.88 0.37
N GLN A 267 1.84 -11.79 0.78
CA GLN A 267 1.35 -10.72 1.67
C GLN A 267 2.00 -10.78 3.06
N LEU A 268 2.11 -11.98 3.65
CA LEU A 268 2.82 -12.18 4.92
C LEU A 268 4.32 -11.86 4.77
N GLY A 269 4.92 -12.27 3.66
CA GLY A 269 6.30 -11.93 3.30
C GLY A 269 6.51 -10.42 3.26
N MET A 270 5.66 -9.69 2.52
CA MET A 270 5.72 -8.23 2.42
C MET A 270 5.55 -7.53 3.77
N ILE A 271 4.62 -7.99 4.62
CA ILE A 271 4.43 -7.43 5.97
C ILE A 271 5.69 -7.66 6.82
N SER A 272 6.20 -8.90 6.85
CA SER A 272 7.40 -9.23 7.63
C SER A 272 8.63 -8.44 7.15
N LEU A 273 8.74 -8.26 5.85
CA LEU A 273 9.83 -7.54 5.22
C LEU A 273 9.79 -6.06 5.53
N VAL A 274 8.60 -5.45 5.48
CA VAL A 274 8.38 -4.07 5.92
C VAL A 274 8.86 -3.88 7.37
N VAL A 275 8.52 -4.79 8.29
CA VAL A 275 8.93 -4.69 9.70
C VAL A 275 10.45 -4.83 9.86
N ILE A 276 11.06 -5.81 9.20
CA ILE A 276 12.51 -6.04 9.30
C ILE A 276 13.27 -4.87 8.69
N ALA A 277 12.89 -4.45 7.49
CA ALA A 277 13.60 -3.44 6.75
C ALA A 277 13.42 -2.03 7.34
N THR A 278 12.25 -1.69 7.91
CA THR A 278 12.09 -0.46 8.71
C THR A 278 13.00 -0.46 9.94
N SER A 279 13.12 -1.59 10.63
CA SER A 279 14.03 -1.74 11.77
C SER A 279 15.50 -1.53 11.37
N PHE A 280 15.92 -2.08 10.24
CA PHE A 280 17.26 -1.87 9.69
C PHE A 280 17.52 -0.42 9.26
N ALA A 281 16.57 0.19 8.57
CA ALA A 281 16.68 1.58 8.13
C ALA A 281 16.82 2.55 9.32
N LEU A 282 16.07 2.31 10.40
CA LEU A 282 16.18 3.07 11.64
C LEU A 282 17.56 2.93 12.29
N TYR A 283 18.08 1.70 12.38
CA TYR A 283 19.40 1.45 12.93
C TYR A 283 20.50 2.20 12.15
N GLN A 284 20.43 2.18 10.82
CA GLN A 284 21.40 2.91 9.98
C GLN A 284 21.30 4.43 10.17
N HIS A 285 20.08 4.97 10.21
CA HIS A 285 19.88 6.40 10.40
C HIS A 285 20.41 6.87 11.76
N GLN A 286 20.19 6.09 12.83
CA GLN A 286 20.76 6.37 14.15
C GLN A 286 22.29 6.32 14.12
N LYS A 287 22.87 5.30 13.47
CA LYS A 287 24.33 5.17 13.36
C LYS A 287 24.97 6.37 12.65
N LEU A 288 24.36 6.85 11.56
CA LEU A 288 24.85 8.03 10.84
C LEU A 288 24.79 9.30 11.71
N ALA A 289 23.69 9.49 12.44
CA ALA A 289 23.55 10.63 13.36
C ALA A 289 24.58 10.63 14.51
N TYR A 290 25.03 9.46 14.97
CA TYR A 290 26.11 9.34 15.95
C TYR A 290 27.50 9.63 15.38
N GLN A 291 27.72 9.47 14.08
CA GLN A 291 29.02 9.73 13.45
C GLN A 291 29.22 11.21 13.08
N THR A 292 28.13 11.97 12.96
CA THR A 292 28.15 13.39 12.61
C THR A 292 28.17 14.33 13.83
N ASN A 293 28.02 13.80 15.05
CA ASN A 293 28.11 14.53 16.33
C ASN A 293 29.41 14.17 17.03
#